data_AF-A0A4P6PEA6-F1
#
_entry.id   AF-A0A4P6PEA6-F1
#
_cell.length_a   1.000
_cell.length_b   1.000
_cell.length_c   1.000
_cell.angle_alpha   90.00
_cell.angle_beta   90.00
_cell.angle_gamma   90.00
#
_symmetry.space_group_name_H-M   'P 1'
#
loop_
_entity.id
_entity.type
_entity.pdbx_description
1 polymer ?
#
loop_
_entity_poly.entity_id
_entity_poly.type
_entity_poly.pdbx_seq_one_letter_code
_entity_poly.pdbx_strand_id
1 'polypeptide(L)'
;MKNMKRKKAGFTLVELMVVAIIVAILAAVAIPLMTGPTDRAIATEAQAGCGTIGTAIRMASVEGIDISSIERINDLPGISDGDLDGNYYDHADYSIVAYTAKNNYSVAAAANEAKGGVFVQMNVTPTGTTWDYEEPEDE
;
A
#
# COMPACT_ATOMS: atom_id res chain seq x y z
N MET A 1 51.04 52.77 1.13
CA MET A 1 49.95 51.83 0.81
C MET A 1 49.84 50.82 1.96
N LYS A 2 48.76 50.86 2.75
CA LYS A 2 48.61 50.02 3.96
C LYS A 2 47.77 48.79 3.60
N ASN A 3 48.42 47.63 3.47
CA ASN A 3 47.75 46.37 3.15
C ASN A 3 46.84 45.94 4.31
N MET A 4 45.54 45.88 4.05
CA MET A 4 44.56 45.35 4.98
C MET A 4 44.58 43.82 4.94
N LYS A 5 45.16 43.18 5.96
CA LYS A 5 45.02 41.73 6.15
C LYS A 5 43.57 41.42 6.52
N ARG A 6 42.81 40.82 5.60
CA ARG A 6 41.48 40.26 5.88
C ARG A 6 41.63 39.14 6.90
N LYS A 7 41.05 39.30 8.09
CA LYS A 7 40.97 38.21 9.09
C LYS A 7 40.06 37.13 8.52
N LYS A 8 40.59 35.93 8.29
CA LYS A 8 39.75 34.74 8.02
C LYS A 8 39.00 34.43 9.31
N ALA A 9 37.70 34.65 9.34
CA ALA A 9 36.82 34.11 10.36
C ALA A 9 36.65 32.61 10.04
N GLY A 10 37.30 31.75 10.82
CA GLY A 10 37.14 30.31 10.73
C GLY A 10 36.07 29.84 11.71
N PHE A 11 35.25 28.89 11.26
CA PHE A 11 34.31 28.16 12.11
C PHE A 11 35.06 27.49 13.27
N THR A 12 34.53 27.56 14.49
CA THR A 12 35.19 26.92 15.64
C THR A 12 34.83 25.43 15.69
N LEU A 13 35.75 24.59 16.19
CA LEU A 13 35.45 23.16 16.39
C LEU A 13 34.23 22.95 17.30
N VAL A 14 34.04 23.83 18.29
CA VAL A 14 32.90 23.79 19.21
C VAL A 14 31.57 23.99 18.49
N GLU A 15 31.54 24.90 17.51
CA GLU A 15 30.36 25.22 16.71
C GLU A 15 29.93 24.02 15.86
N LEU A 16 30.89 23.28 15.32
CA LEU A 16 30.62 22.05 14.58
C LEU A 16 30.16 20.90 15.52
N MET A 17 30.70 20.81 16.73
CA MET A 17 30.30 19.79 17.71
C MET A 17 28.84 19.96 18.16
N VAL A 18 28.43 21.19 18.47
CA VAL A 18 27.03 21.45 18.89
C VAL A 18 26.06 21.12 17.77
N VAL A 19 26.39 21.48 16.53
CA VAL A 19 25.56 21.16 15.35
C VAL A 19 25.44 19.65 15.17
N ALA A 20 26.54 18.90 15.26
CA ALA A 20 26.53 17.45 15.11
C ALA A 20 25.67 16.77 16.19
N ILE A 21 25.70 17.26 17.44
CA ILE A 21 24.86 16.73 18.53
C ILE A 21 23.38 16.99 18.27
N ILE A 22 23.02 18.20 17.82
CA ILE A 22 21.62 18.52 17.50
C ILE A 22 21.12 17.65 16.34
N VAL A 23 21.91 17.48 15.27
CA VAL A 23 21.54 16.62 14.13
C VAL A 23 21.39 15.16 14.57
N ALA A 24 22.25 14.65 15.45
CA ALA A 24 22.15 13.29 15.97
C ALA A 24 20.83 13.06 16.75
N ILE A 25 20.42 14.03 17.58
CA ILE A 25 19.15 13.96 18.33
C ILE A 25 17.95 14.02 17.36
N LEU A 26 17.97 14.94 16.39
CA LEU A 26 16.89 15.07 15.40
C LEU A 26 16.74 13.80 14.57
N ALA A 27 17.85 13.19 14.13
CA ALA A 27 17.82 11.94 13.39
C ALA A 27 17.23 10.79 14.21
N ALA A 28 17.62 10.66 15.48
CA ALA A 28 17.13 9.60 16.37
C ALA A 28 15.60 9.64 16.58
N VAL A 29 15.01 10.84 16.62
CA VAL A 29 13.55 11.01 16.82
C VAL A 29 12.77 10.96 15.49
N ALA A 30 13.38 11.39 14.38
CA ALA A 30 12.70 11.44 13.09
C ALA A 30 12.44 10.06 12.46
N ILE A 31 13.37 9.11 12.61
CA ILE A 31 13.28 7.77 12.01
C ILE A 31 12.01 7.00 12.44
N PRO A 32 11.65 6.87 13.73
CA PRO A 32 10.48 6.08 14.13
C PRO A 32 9.13 6.69 13.70
N LEU A 33 9.08 7.95 13.28
CA LEU A 33 7.83 8.64 12.93
C LEU A 33 7.39 8.38 11.48
N MET A 34 8.25 7.79 10.63
CA MET A 34 7.99 7.69 9.18
C MET A 34 7.43 6.33 8.72
N THR A 35 7.35 5.31 9.57
CA THR A 35 7.00 3.93 9.14
C THR A 35 5.51 3.59 9.23
N GLY A 36 4.82 4.00 10.30
CA GLY A 36 3.41 3.62 10.54
C GLY A 36 2.33 4.19 9.60
N PRO A 37 2.49 5.36 8.93
CA PRO A 37 1.48 5.85 7.99
C PRO A 37 1.36 5.05 6.69
N THR A 38 2.39 4.27 6.33
CA THR A 38 2.47 3.57 5.05
C THR A 38 1.60 2.32 5.02
N ASP A 39 1.68 1.46 6.04
CA ASP A 39 0.97 0.16 6.05
C ASP A 39 -0.55 0.33 6.05
N ARG A 40 -1.05 1.32 6.78
CA ARG A 40 -2.49 1.65 6.78
C ARG A 40 -2.94 2.18 5.42
N ALA A 41 -2.11 2.96 4.73
CA ALA A 41 -2.42 3.47 3.40
C ALA A 41 -2.43 2.32 2.38
N ILE A 42 -1.44 1.43 2.46
CA ILE A 42 -1.35 0.21 1.64
C ILE A 42 -2.60 -0.65 1.85
N ALA A 43 -2.96 -0.96 3.10
CA ALA A 43 -4.13 -1.78 3.41
C ALA A 43 -5.44 -1.14 2.93
N THR A 44 -5.57 0.19 3.05
CA THR A 44 -6.76 0.92 2.60
C THR A 44 -6.90 0.89 1.08
N GLU A 45 -5.80 0.98 0.34
CA GLU A 45 -5.80 0.86 -1.13
C GLU A 45 -6.27 -0.54 -1.58
N ALA A 46 -5.70 -1.59 -0.98
CA ALA A 46 -6.12 -2.97 -1.26
C ALA A 46 -7.61 -3.20 -0.94
N GLN A 47 -8.08 -2.67 0.20
CA GLN A 47 -9.49 -2.78 0.59
C GLN A 47 -10.40 -2.10 -0.43
N ALA A 48 -10.02 -0.93 -0.94
CA ALA A 48 -10.77 -0.22 -1.96
C ALA A 48 -10.85 -1.04 -3.26
N GLY A 49 -9.72 -1.58 -3.74
CA GLY A 49 -9.68 -2.44 -4.92
C GLY A 49 -10.53 -3.70 -4.76
N CYS A 50 -10.39 -4.41 -3.64
CA CYS A 50 -11.22 -5.58 -3.31
C CYS A 50 -12.72 -5.23 -3.25
N GLY A 51 -13.08 -4.05 -2.74
CA GLY A 51 -14.46 -3.55 -2.72
C GLY A 51 -15.03 -3.29 -4.12
N THR A 52 -14.23 -2.73 -5.02
CA THR A 52 -14.59 -2.54 -6.43
C THR A 52 -14.87 -3.89 -7.10
N ILE A 53 -13.97 -4.87 -6.91
CA ILE A 53 -14.13 -6.25 -7.40
C ILE A 53 -15.39 -6.90 -6.82
N GLY A 54 -15.65 -6.73 -5.52
CA GLY A 54 -16.87 -7.22 -4.88
C GLY A 54 -18.15 -6.63 -5.49
N THR A 55 -18.10 -5.38 -5.95
CA THR A 55 -19.23 -4.75 -6.66
C THR A 55 -19.41 -5.36 -8.05
N ALA A 56 -18.32 -5.57 -8.79
CA ALA A 56 -18.36 -6.21 -10.11
C ALA A 56 -18.86 -7.67 -10.04
N ILE A 57 -18.46 -8.43 -9.02
CA ILE A 57 -18.97 -9.79 -8.74
C ILE A 57 -20.49 -9.78 -8.53
N ARG A 58 -21.02 -8.78 -7.81
CA ARG A 58 -22.47 -8.64 -7.61
C ARG A 58 -23.19 -8.32 -8.90
N MET A 59 -22.63 -7.46 -9.74
CA MET A 59 -23.18 -7.14 -11.06
C MET A 59 -23.20 -8.39 -11.97
N ALA A 60 -22.07 -9.10 -12.07
CA ALA A 60 -21.94 -10.36 -12.80
C ALA A 60 -23.00 -11.38 -12.35
N SER A 61 -23.22 -11.50 -11.04
CA SER A 61 -24.23 -12.41 -10.48
C SER A 61 -25.67 -12.03 -10.85
N VAL A 62 -25.96 -10.73 -11.08
CA VAL A 62 -27.29 -10.26 -11.52
C VAL A 62 -27.49 -10.51 -13.01
N GLU A 63 -26.42 -10.39 -13.80
CA GLU A 63 -26.43 -10.63 -15.25
C GLU A 63 -26.41 -12.13 -15.60
N GLY A 64 -26.17 -13.01 -14.62
CA GLY A 64 -26.11 -14.46 -14.82
C GLY A 64 -24.77 -14.93 -15.40
N ILE A 65 -23.71 -14.14 -15.23
CA ILE A 65 -22.36 -14.50 -15.65
C ILE A 65 -21.78 -15.54 -14.69
N ASP A 66 -21.15 -16.58 -15.24
CA ASP A 66 -20.48 -17.62 -14.47
C ASP A 66 -19.08 -17.15 -14.04
N ILE A 67 -19.00 -16.65 -12.80
CA ILE A 67 -17.77 -16.13 -12.21
C ILE A 67 -16.71 -17.23 -12.04
N SER A 68 -17.10 -18.50 -11.94
CA SER A 68 -16.14 -19.60 -11.83
C SER A 68 -15.30 -19.82 -13.09
N SER A 69 -15.73 -19.25 -14.22
CA SER A 69 -15.02 -19.31 -15.51
C SER A 69 -14.11 -18.10 -15.79
N ILE A 70 -14.07 -17.14 -14.87
CA ILE A 70 -13.27 -15.92 -15.02
C ILE A 70 -11.83 -16.21 -14.58
N GLU A 71 -10.88 -16.03 -15.49
CA GLU A 71 -9.45 -16.23 -15.21
C GLU A 71 -8.72 -14.94 -14.81
N ARG A 72 -9.22 -13.77 -15.25
CA ARG A 72 -8.63 -12.46 -14.95
C ARG A 72 -9.68 -11.51 -14.41
N ILE A 73 -9.29 -10.64 -13.49
CA ILE A 73 -10.22 -9.67 -12.89
C ILE A 73 -10.79 -8.68 -13.88
N ASN A 74 -10.06 -8.33 -14.94
CA ASN A 74 -10.54 -7.40 -15.96
C ASN A 74 -11.61 -8.04 -16.87
N ASP A 75 -11.84 -9.35 -16.75
CA ASP A 75 -12.96 -10.03 -17.42
C ASP A 75 -14.26 -9.89 -16.61
N LEU A 76 -14.21 -9.35 -15.39
CA LEU A 76 -15.41 -9.00 -14.64
C LEU A 76 -16.11 -7.79 -15.30
N PRO A 77 -17.45 -7.80 -15.35
CA PRO A 77 -18.19 -6.68 -15.90
C PRO A 77 -17.97 -5.41 -15.08
N GLY A 78 -17.67 -4.31 -15.78
CA GLY A 78 -17.51 -2.99 -15.17
C GLY A 78 -16.13 -2.71 -14.57
N ILE A 79 -15.13 -3.55 -14.84
CA ILE A 79 -13.72 -3.28 -14.52
C ILE A 79 -12.93 -3.25 -15.83
N SER A 80 -12.20 -2.17 -16.07
CA SER A 80 -11.30 -2.00 -17.21
C SER A 80 -9.84 -2.05 -16.78
N ASP A 81 -8.93 -2.25 -17.75
CA ASP A 81 -7.49 -2.14 -17.51
C ASP A 81 -7.16 -0.77 -16.89
N GLY A 82 -6.47 -0.78 -15.75
CA GLY A 82 -6.08 0.44 -15.03
C GLY A 82 -7.06 0.92 -13.96
N ASP A 83 -8.29 0.42 -13.89
CA ASP A 83 -9.27 0.86 -12.88
C ASP A 83 -8.85 0.48 -11.44
N LEU A 84 -7.98 -0.51 -11.31
CA LEU A 84 -7.44 -1.01 -10.05
C LEU A 84 -5.96 -0.66 -9.85
N ASP A 85 -5.35 0.05 -10.79
CA ASP A 85 -3.94 0.45 -10.69
C ASP A 85 -3.81 1.63 -9.71
N GLY A 86 -2.94 1.45 -8.72
CA GLY A 86 -2.70 2.40 -7.65
C GLY A 86 -1.22 2.57 -7.33
N ASN A 87 -0.95 3.14 -6.16
CA ASN A 87 0.42 3.39 -5.72
C ASN A 87 1.11 2.11 -5.24
N TYR A 88 0.36 1.18 -4.67
CA TYR A 88 0.87 -0.04 -4.02
C TYR A 88 0.47 -1.32 -4.75
N TYR A 89 -0.60 -1.28 -5.54
CA TYR A 89 -1.09 -2.42 -6.31
C TYR A 89 -1.31 -2.05 -7.77
N ASP A 90 -1.25 -3.03 -8.64
CA ASP A 90 -1.74 -3.00 -10.02
C ASP A 90 -2.92 -3.97 -10.15
N HIS A 91 -3.68 -3.86 -11.24
CA HIS A 91 -4.82 -4.73 -11.50
C HIS A 91 -4.43 -6.23 -11.48
N ALA A 92 -3.18 -6.54 -11.85
CA ALA A 92 -2.64 -7.90 -11.91
C ALA A 92 -2.39 -8.50 -10.52
N ASP A 93 -2.31 -7.66 -9.49
CA ASP A 93 -2.08 -8.09 -8.11
C ASP A 93 -3.36 -8.57 -7.43
N TYR A 94 -4.52 -8.29 -8.03
CA TYR A 94 -5.80 -8.75 -7.51
C TYR A 94 -6.18 -10.12 -8.12
N SER A 95 -6.78 -10.99 -7.31
CA SER A 95 -7.34 -12.27 -7.78
C SER A 95 -8.58 -12.71 -7.00
N ILE A 96 -9.47 -13.47 -7.65
CA ILE A 96 -10.58 -14.14 -6.97
C ILE A 96 -10.03 -15.48 -6.44
N VAL A 97 -9.92 -15.61 -5.12
CA VAL A 97 -9.33 -16.79 -4.47
C VAL A 97 -10.33 -17.94 -4.40
N ALA A 98 -11.60 -17.62 -4.10
CA ALA A 98 -12.69 -18.59 -4.09
C ALA A 98 -14.02 -17.93 -4.45
N TYR A 99 -14.87 -18.65 -5.16
CA TYR A 99 -16.25 -18.25 -5.42
C TYR A 99 -17.19 -19.44 -5.22
N THR A 100 -18.14 -19.32 -4.30
CA THR A 100 -19.22 -20.30 -4.09
C THR A 100 -20.58 -19.70 -4.44
N ALA A 101 -20.80 -18.44 -4.09
CA ALA A 101 -22.03 -17.71 -4.38
C ALA A 101 -21.80 -16.19 -4.32
N LYS A 102 -22.79 -15.41 -4.77
CA LYS A 102 -22.78 -13.93 -4.72
C LYS A 102 -22.47 -13.31 -3.35
N ASN A 103 -22.70 -14.04 -2.26
CA ASN A 103 -22.44 -13.63 -0.88
C ASN A 103 -21.48 -14.59 -0.16
N ASN A 104 -20.77 -15.42 -0.91
CA ASN A 104 -19.77 -16.35 -0.40
C ASN A 104 -18.60 -16.45 -1.39
N TYR A 105 -17.62 -15.57 -1.23
CA TYR A 105 -16.45 -15.47 -2.10
C TYR A 105 -15.30 -14.79 -1.37
N SER A 106 -14.09 -14.96 -1.88
CA SER A 106 -12.90 -14.26 -1.39
C SER A 106 -12.11 -13.64 -2.54
N VAL A 107 -11.57 -12.45 -2.28
CA VAL A 107 -10.73 -11.68 -3.21
C VAL A 107 -9.46 -11.31 -2.47
N ALA A 108 -8.31 -11.57 -3.08
CA ALA A 108 -7.02 -11.17 -2.54
C ALA A 108 -6.39 -10.08 -3.39
N ALA A 109 -5.70 -9.16 -2.72
CA ALA A 109 -4.65 -8.33 -3.27
C ALA A 109 -3.32 -8.92 -2.80
N ALA A 110 -2.52 -9.45 -3.72
CA ALA A 110 -1.19 -9.95 -3.44
C ALA A 110 -0.18 -8.79 -3.38
N ALA A 111 0.84 -8.93 -2.52
CA ALA A 111 1.87 -7.93 -2.37
C ALA A 111 2.65 -7.73 -3.68
N ASN A 112 2.64 -6.51 -4.21
CA ASN A 112 3.58 -6.10 -5.23
C ASN A 112 4.88 -5.67 -4.56
N GLU A 113 5.87 -6.56 -4.52
CA GLU A 113 7.17 -6.30 -3.86
C GLU A 113 7.88 -5.06 -4.44
N ALA A 114 7.64 -4.73 -5.72
CA ALA A 114 8.23 -3.55 -6.35
C ALA A 114 7.57 -2.23 -5.92
N LYS A 115 6.29 -2.28 -5.52
CA LYS A 115 5.53 -1.12 -5.04
C LYS A 115 5.38 -1.07 -3.52
N GLY A 116 5.79 -2.12 -2.80
CA GLY A 116 5.65 -2.21 -1.34
C GLY A 116 4.22 -2.52 -0.89
N GLY A 117 3.44 -3.25 -1.69
CA GLY A 117 2.14 -3.77 -1.26
C GLY A 117 2.26 -4.82 -0.15
N VAL A 118 1.18 -5.09 0.58
CA VAL A 118 1.09 -6.21 1.54
C VAL A 118 -0.03 -7.15 1.12
N PHE A 119 -0.02 -8.39 1.60
CA PHE A 119 -1.13 -9.29 1.30
C PHE A 119 -2.38 -8.87 2.08
N VAL A 120 -3.50 -8.70 1.36
CA VAL A 120 -4.81 -8.40 1.94
C VAL A 120 -5.86 -9.27 1.29
N GLN A 121 -6.66 -9.97 2.09
CA GLN A 121 -7.78 -10.77 1.59
C GLN A 121 -9.10 -10.30 2.18
N MET A 122 -10.05 -10.00 1.28
CA MET A 122 -11.45 -9.80 1.60
C MET A 122 -12.18 -11.14 1.56
N ASN A 123 -12.80 -11.54 2.66
CA ASN A 123 -13.64 -12.72 2.73
C ASN A 123 -15.10 -12.30 2.93
N VAL A 124 -15.95 -12.55 1.94
CA VAL A 124 -17.38 -12.29 2.04
C VAL A 124 -18.10 -13.59 2.34
N THR A 125 -18.84 -13.60 3.43
CA THR A 125 -19.68 -14.71 3.87
C THR A 125 -21.14 -14.25 3.99
N PRO A 126 -22.13 -15.17 4.04
CA PRO A 126 -23.53 -14.79 4.24
C PRO A 126 -23.78 -13.99 5.53
N THR A 127 -22.89 -14.11 6.50
CA THR A 127 -22.96 -13.44 7.81
C THR A 127 -22.24 -12.10 7.88
N GLY A 128 -21.41 -11.77 6.88
CA GLY A 128 -20.65 -10.53 6.85
C GLY A 128 -19.34 -10.63 6.07
N THR A 129 -18.56 -9.54 6.09
CA THR A 129 -17.25 -9.45 5.45
C THR A 129 -16.16 -9.40 6.52
N THR A 130 -15.13 -10.24 6.39
CA THR A 130 -13.91 -10.19 7.20
C THR A 130 -12.71 -9.85 6.33
N TRP A 131 -11.65 -9.36 6.96
CA TRP A 131 -10.40 -8.98 6.31
C TRP A 131 -9.25 -9.70 6.98
N ASP A 132 -8.44 -10.39 6.18
CA ASP A 132 -7.21 -11.00 6.62
C ASP A 132 -6.04 -10.18 6.05
N TYR A 133 -5.07 -9.86 6.90
CA TYR A 133 -3.86 -9.13 6.54
C TYR A 133 -2.69 -10.05 6.90
N GLU A 134 -1.75 -10.24 5.99
CA GLU A 134 -0.47 -10.87 6.32
C GLU A 134 0.53 -9.73 6.57
N GLU A 135 0.99 -9.60 7.81
CA GLU A 135 2.06 -8.65 8.13
C GLU A 135 3.33 -9.12 7.40
N PRO A 136 4.07 -8.23 6.71
CA PRO A 136 5.38 -8.59 6.17
C PRO A 136 6.26 -9.07 7.34
N GLU A 137 6.88 -10.25 7.22
CA GLU A 137 7.80 -10.74 8.25
C GLU A 137 8.89 -9.68 8.48
N ASP A 138 8.97 -9.15 9.71
CA ASP A 138 10.00 -8.20 10.11
C ASP A 138 11.39 -8.86 9.94
N GLU A 139 12.14 -8.49 8.89
CA GLU A 139 13.58 -8.78 8.76
C GLU A 139 14.46 -7.81 9.57
#